data_AF-A0A914KM09-F1
#
_entry.id   AF-A0A914KM09-F1
#
_cell.length_a   1.000
_cell.length_b   1.000
_cell.length_c   1.000
_cell.angle_alpha   90.00
_cell.angle_beta   90.00
_cell.angle_gamma   90.00
#
_symmetry.space_group_name_H-M   'P 1'
#
loop_
_entity.id
_entity.type
_entity.pdbx_description
1 polymer ?
#
loop_
_entity_poly.entity_id
_entity_poly.type
_entity_poly.pdbx_seq_one_letter_code
_entity_poly.pdbx_strand_id
1 'polypeptide(L)'
;MNILLALILLKGWKQFRKNVFYRIVWQLIFADLFAQIVQLFVAVPTTFVGQKIFSDSWLSFIIFMQFDSISFYASMYFSALMTLNRFAVFFCESLNEKLFSNRPMKIILFVIWIFIFVFITVYSISGCLKTFSPTGFFMYNLCSSPNFLMNFFRMWGYYASTYLPAAMLLAYFAIYIRVRYFVNTNLFQMSSIEKERKKREKSVLLQAFLICGFLELQDLAFIYIPKIPVEGQWSYLLTFTINWSGILLNSMSPIILFNFNKEIAEGLKKLIGDNILQRFSSVTHVHSIQQTSMQSAQH
;
A
#
# COMPACT_ATOMS: atom_id res chain seq x y z
N MET A 1 -3.38 -10.38 1.99
CA MET A 1 -1.90 -10.25 2.01
C MET A 1 -1.39 -9.24 3.03
N ASN A 2 -1.97 -8.04 3.14
CA ASN A 2 -1.51 -7.01 4.10
C ASN A 2 -1.53 -7.46 5.56
N ILE A 3 -2.56 -8.19 6.00
CA ILE A 3 -2.63 -8.76 7.35
C ILE A 3 -1.44 -9.71 7.60
N LEU A 4 -1.12 -10.57 6.64
CA LEU A 4 0.01 -11.51 6.76
C LEU A 4 1.35 -10.77 6.87
N LEU A 5 1.54 -9.72 6.07
CA LEU A 5 2.72 -8.87 6.16
C LEU A 5 2.81 -8.16 7.52
N ALA A 6 1.68 -7.60 8.00
CA ALA A 6 1.59 -6.98 9.32
C ALA A 6 1.99 -7.97 10.44
N LEU A 7 1.45 -9.20 10.41
CA LEU A 7 1.79 -10.25 11.37
C LEU A 7 3.28 -10.58 11.40
N ILE A 8 3.92 -10.67 10.23
CA ILE A 8 5.36 -10.95 10.13
C ILE A 8 6.18 -9.78 10.71
N LEU A 9 5.81 -8.55 10.37
CA LEU A 9 6.47 -7.36 10.90
C LEU A 9 6.26 -7.21 12.42
N LEU A 10 5.11 -7.63 12.95
CA LEU A 10 4.86 -7.67 14.40
C LEU A 10 5.73 -8.71 15.10
N LYS A 11 5.86 -9.93 14.55
CA LYS A 11 6.76 -10.95 15.13
C LYS A 11 8.22 -10.47 15.14
N GLY A 12 8.66 -9.78 14.09
CA GLY A 12 10.02 -9.22 13.98
C GLY A 12 10.20 -7.78 14.49
N TRP A 13 9.24 -7.25 15.26
CA TRP A 13 9.13 -5.81 15.55
C TRP A 13 10.41 -5.18 16.10
N LYS A 14 11.12 -5.86 17.01
CA LYS A 14 12.35 -5.34 17.64
C LYS A 14 13.47 -5.06 16.62
N GLN A 15 13.58 -5.88 15.58
CA GLN A 15 14.57 -5.73 14.53
C GLN A 15 14.10 -4.73 13.49
N PHE A 16 12.88 -4.90 12.97
CA PHE A 16 12.37 -4.09 11.86
C PHE A 16 12.17 -2.62 12.23
N ARG A 17 11.74 -2.30 13.46
CA ARG A 17 11.50 -0.90 13.87
C ARG A 17 12.75 -0.02 13.86
N LYS A 18 13.96 -0.61 13.83
CA LYS A 18 15.22 0.14 13.78
C LYS A 18 15.48 0.73 12.41
N ASN A 19 14.93 0.13 11.35
CA ASN A 19 15.11 0.59 9.99
C ASN A 19 13.93 1.48 9.58
N VAL A 20 14.24 2.67 9.07
CA VAL A 20 13.29 3.69 8.62
C VAL A 20 12.35 3.14 7.54
N PHE A 21 12.89 2.34 6.63
CA PHE A 21 12.14 1.73 5.53
C PHE A 21 10.90 0.97 6.05
N TYR A 22 11.08 0.10 7.05
CA TYR A 22 9.97 -0.69 7.58
C TYR A 22 8.92 0.18 8.30
N ARG A 23 9.29 1.36 8.82
CA ARG A 23 8.32 2.29 9.41
C ARG A 23 7.42 2.93 8.36
N ILE A 24 7.97 3.24 7.19
CA ILE A 24 7.18 3.74 6.05
C ILE A 24 6.30 2.62 5.51
N VAL A 25 6.84 1.41 5.35
CA VAL A 25 6.07 0.22 4.94
C VAL A 25 4.87 -0.02 5.86
N TRP A 26 5.03 0.17 7.17
CA TRP A 26 3.90 0.11 8.10
C TRP A 26 2.78 1.10 7.78
N GLN A 27 3.13 2.33 7.38
CA GLN A 27 2.11 3.32 7.00
C GLN A 27 1.41 2.92 5.70
N LEU A 28 2.15 2.37 4.73
CA LEU A 28 1.58 1.84 3.49
C LEU A 28 0.62 0.67 3.76
N ILE A 29 0.95 -0.24 4.66
CA ILE A 29 0.05 -1.32 5.08
C ILE A 29 -1.26 -0.75 5.65
N PHE A 30 -1.18 0.28 6.50
CA PHE A 30 -2.38 0.92 7.05
C PHE A 30 -3.21 1.60 5.97
N ALA A 31 -2.56 2.28 5.02
CA ALA A 31 -3.24 2.85 3.86
C ALA A 31 -3.97 1.75 3.07
N ASP A 32 -3.26 0.70 2.63
CA ASP A 32 -3.85 -0.40 1.87
C ASP A 32 -5.02 -1.09 2.60
N LEU A 33 -4.94 -1.21 3.93
CA LEU A 33 -6.04 -1.74 4.74
C LEU A 33 -7.26 -0.82 4.74
N PHE A 34 -7.08 0.50 4.78
CA PHE A 34 -8.20 1.45 4.66
C PHE A 34 -8.90 1.32 3.31
N ALA A 35 -8.17 1.24 2.20
CA ALA A 35 -8.81 0.98 0.90
C ALA A 35 -9.55 -0.36 0.88
N GLN A 36 -8.95 -1.43 1.42
CA GLN A 36 -9.59 -2.76 1.47
C GLN A 36 -10.89 -2.76 2.29
N ILE A 37 -10.96 -2.00 3.38
CA ILE A 37 -12.19 -1.83 4.17
C ILE A 37 -13.29 -1.21 3.30
N VAL A 38 -13.02 -0.13 2.57
CA VAL A 38 -14.05 0.50 1.71
C VAL A 38 -14.52 -0.45 0.61
N GLN A 39 -13.60 -1.18 0.00
CA GLN A 39 -13.94 -2.13 -1.06
C GLN A 39 -14.82 -3.26 -0.53
N LEU A 40 -14.47 -3.82 0.63
CA LEU A 40 -15.20 -4.94 1.24
C LEU A 40 -16.57 -4.53 1.78
N PHE A 41 -16.69 -3.36 2.40
CA PHE A 41 -17.92 -2.93 3.09
C PHE A 41 -18.83 -2.06 2.23
N VAL A 42 -18.30 -1.36 1.22
CA VAL A 42 -19.09 -0.44 0.40
C VAL A 42 -19.19 -0.92 -1.03
N ALA A 43 -18.06 -1.08 -1.73
CA ALA A 43 -18.08 -1.37 -3.17
C ALA A 43 -18.70 -2.73 -3.47
N VAL A 44 -18.18 -3.80 -2.86
CA VAL A 44 -18.63 -5.18 -3.10
C VAL A 44 -20.12 -5.37 -2.78
N PRO A 45 -20.64 -4.98 -1.59
CA PRO A 45 -22.07 -5.12 -1.31
C PRO A 45 -22.94 -4.31 -2.27
N THR A 46 -22.59 -3.05 -2.54
CA THR A 46 -23.37 -2.17 -3.44
C THR A 46 -23.41 -2.73 -4.87
N THR A 47 -22.30 -3.33 -5.32
CA THR A 47 -22.21 -4.05 -6.59
C THR A 47 -23.15 -5.25 -6.65
N PHE A 48 -23.20 -6.09 -5.62
CA PHE A 48 -24.05 -7.29 -5.64
C PHE A 48 -25.55 -6.97 -5.54
N VAL A 49 -25.93 -5.93 -4.80
CA VAL A 49 -27.35 -5.55 -4.64
C VAL A 49 -27.83 -4.68 -5.81
N GLY A 50 -26.93 -3.95 -6.48
CA GLY A 50 -27.28 -3.08 -7.62
C GLY A 50 -28.02 -1.79 -7.23
N GLN A 51 -28.12 -1.49 -5.94
CA GLN A 51 -28.72 -0.27 -5.40
C GLN A 51 -27.90 0.30 -4.24
N LYS A 52 -28.13 1.56 -3.88
CA LYS A 52 -27.44 2.23 -2.78
C LYS A 52 -27.93 1.68 -1.43
N ILE A 53 -27.22 0.71 -0.87
CA ILE A 53 -27.58 0.05 0.41
C ILE A 53 -27.60 1.02 1.59
N PHE A 54 -26.73 2.04 1.56
CA PHE A 54 -26.53 2.94 2.70
C PHE A 54 -27.31 4.26 2.58
N SER A 55 -28.48 4.27 1.92
CA SER A 55 -29.31 5.48 1.80
C SER A 55 -29.69 6.07 3.16
N ASP A 56 -29.96 5.21 4.15
CA ASP A 56 -30.60 5.62 5.40
C ASP A 56 -29.58 5.97 6.50
N SER A 57 -28.32 5.50 6.35
CA SER A 57 -27.21 5.73 7.28
C SER A 57 -26.13 6.61 6.65
N TRP A 58 -26.54 7.81 6.20
CA TRP A 58 -25.71 8.79 5.51
C TRP A 58 -24.34 9.02 6.19
N LEU A 59 -24.30 9.09 7.53
CA LEU A 59 -23.08 9.37 8.28
C LEU A 59 -22.05 8.23 8.20
N SER A 60 -22.47 6.98 8.39
CA SER A 60 -21.57 5.83 8.28
C SER A 60 -21.03 5.67 6.86
N PHE A 61 -21.90 5.88 5.85
CA PHE A 61 -21.49 5.83 4.45
C PHE A 61 -20.41 6.85 4.13
N ILE A 62 -20.61 8.11 4.55
CA ILE A 62 -19.62 9.17 4.34
C ILE A 62 -18.29 8.80 4.98
N ILE A 63 -18.31 8.36 6.24
CA ILE A 63 -17.08 8.04 6.98
C ILE A 63 -16.29 6.95 6.26
N PHE A 64 -16.95 5.85 5.85
CA PHE A 64 -16.27 4.78 5.13
C PHE A 64 -15.75 5.26 3.77
N MET A 65 -16.51 6.05 3.02
CA MET A 65 -16.04 6.56 1.73
C MET A 65 -14.81 7.46 1.86
N GLN A 66 -14.62 8.17 2.98
CA GLN A 66 -13.40 8.95 3.20
C GLN A 66 -12.15 8.09 3.38
N PHE A 67 -12.26 6.86 3.87
CA PHE A 67 -11.11 5.96 4.01
C PHE A 67 -10.46 5.61 2.67
N ASP A 68 -11.23 5.60 1.58
CA ASP A 68 -10.67 5.37 0.25
C ASP A 68 -9.78 6.55 -0.18
N SER A 69 -10.25 7.78 0.02
CA SER A 69 -9.45 8.98 -0.23
C SER A 69 -8.23 9.05 0.69
N ILE A 70 -8.40 8.77 1.99
CA ILE A 70 -7.28 8.74 2.95
C ILE A 70 -6.23 7.70 2.52
N SER A 71 -6.67 6.50 2.12
CA SER A 71 -5.78 5.45 1.62
C SER A 71 -5.00 5.90 0.39
N PHE A 72 -5.68 6.50 -0.59
CA PHE A 72 -5.05 6.98 -1.81
C PHE A 72 -3.93 8.00 -1.52
N TYR A 73 -4.25 9.06 -0.78
CA TYR A 73 -3.26 10.10 -0.46
C TYR A 73 -2.15 9.58 0.47
N ALA A 74 -2.48 8.72 1.43
CA ALA A 74 -1.47 8.09 2.30
C ALA A 74 -0.50 7.24 1.48
N SER A 75 -1.00 6.38 0.60
CA SER A 75 -0.18 5.55 -0.29
C SER A 75 0.75 6.39 -1.15
N MET A 76 0.22 7.48 -1.72
CA MET A 76 0.98 8.41 -2.55
C MET A 76 2.06 9.15 -1.74
N TYR A 77 1.72 9.81 -0.63
CA TYR A 77 2.69 10.57 0.17
C TYR A 77 3.74 9.70 0.86
N PHE A 78 3.37 8.52 1.36
CA PHE A 78 4.34 7.61 1.98
C PHE A 78 5.23 6.94 0.93
N SER A 79 4.73 6.67 -0.28
CA SER A 79 5.58 6.24 -1.40
C SER A 79 6.56 7.35 -1.81
N ALA A 80 6.12 8.61 -1.83
CA ALA A 80 6.99 9.76 -2.09
C ALA A 80 8.07 9.89 -1.00
N LEU A 81 7.70 9.75 0.28
CA LEU A 81 8.65 9.75 1.38
C LEU A 81 9.66 8.59 1.28
N MET A 82 9.22 7.40 0.86
CA MET A 82 10.10 6.27 0.61
C MET A 82 11.10 6.58 -0.52
N THR A 83 10.62 7.20 -1.59
CA THR A 83 11.46 7.63 -2.72
C THR A 83 12.47 8.68 -2.29
N LEU A 84 12.05 9.69 -1.53
CA LEU A 84 12.93 10.72 -0.97
C LEU A 84 13.98 10.12 -0.02
N ASN A 85 13.60 9.14 0.80
CA ASN A 85 14.57 8.44 1.66
C ASN A 85 15.66 7.78 0.82
N ARG A 86 15.28 7.05 -0.24
CA ARG A 86 16.25 6.38 -1.12
C ARG A 86 17.08 7.39 -1.91
N PHE A 87 16.45 8.43 -2.41
CA PHE A 87 17.14 9.50 -3.12
C PHE A 87 18.19 10.17 -2.23
N ALA A 88 17.83 10.52 -0.99
CA ALA A 88 18.75 11.12 -0.03
C ALA A 88 19.93 10.20 0.29
N VAL A 89 19.71 8.88 0.47
CA VAL A 89 20.79 7.92 0.69
C VAL A 89 21.85 7.95 -0.43
N PHE A 90 21.43 8.08 -1.69
CA PHE A 90 22.38 8.03 -2.82
C PHE A 90 22.94 9.40 -3.22
N PHE A 91 22.17 10.49 -3.05
CA PHE A 91 22.55 11.82 -3.55
C PHE A 91 22.95 12.80 -2.44
N CYS A 92 22.38 12.67 -1.23
CA CYS A 92 22.52 13.65 -0.17
C CYS A 92 22.60 12.98 1.21
N GLU A 93 23.71 12.29 1.49
CA GLU A 93 23.90 11.50 2.73
C GLU A 93 23.71 12.35 4.01
N SER A 94 24.22 13.59 4.01
CA SER A 94 24.06 14.53 5.12
C SER A 94 22.59 14.88 5.41
N LEU A 95 21.78 15.02 4.37
CA LEU A 95 20.33 15.23 4.50
C LEU A 95 19.65 13.96 5.00
N ASN A 96 20.12 12.80 4.54
CA ASN A 96 19.59 11.52 4.97
C ASN A 96 19.75 11.31 6.49
N GLU A 97 20.93 11.58 7.03
CA GLU A 97 21.18 11.46 8.47
C GLU A 97 20.32 12.41 9.30
N LYS A 98 20.11 13.64 8.83
CA LYS A 98 19.31 14.65 9.54
C LYS A 98 17.80 14.31 9.49
N LEU A 99 17.24 14.15 8.29
CA LEU A 99 15.80 13.98 8.11
C LEU A 99 15.29 12.57 8.43
N PHE A 100 16.07 11.54 8.09
CA PHE A 100 15.65 10.14 8.27
C PHE A 100 16.25 9.50 9.52
N SER A 101 16.66 10.29 10.51
CA SER A 101 16.96 9.76 11.83
C SER A 101 15.70 9.33 12.60
N ASN A 102 15.88 8.60 13.69
CA ASN A 102 14.80 7.93 14.40
C ASN A 102 13.71 8.86 14.98
N ARG A 103 14.07 10.07 15.41
CA ARG A 103 13.13 11.04 16.01
C ARG A 103 12.42 11.87 14.93
N PRO A 104 13.13 12.58 14.01
CA PRO A 104 12.50 13.37 12.96
C PRO A 104 11.59 12.54 12.07
N MET A 105 11.98 11.30 11.76
CA MET A 105 11.13 10.42 10.96
C MET A 105 9.75 10.19 11.58
N LYS A 106 9.65 10.02 12.91
CA LYS A 106 8.34 9.85 13.57
C LYS A 106 7.49 11.11 13.46
N ILE A 107 8.12 12.27 13.59
CA ILE A 107 7.46 13.58 13.46
C ILE A 107 6.95 13.73 12.03
N ILE A 108 7.78 13.45 11.02
CA ILE A 108 7.39 13.52 9.60
C ILE A 108 6.20 12.60 9.32
N LEU A 109 6.25 11.33 9.77
CA LEU A 109 5.14 10.39 9.58
C LEU A 109 3.84 10.91 10.23
N PHE A 110 3.92 11.45 11.45
CA PHE A 110 2.77 12.01 12.15
C PHE A 110 2.21 13.26 11.45
N VAL A 111 3.08 14.16 11.00
CA VAL A 111 2.70 15.37 10.26
C VAL A 111 2.03 15.02 8.93
N ILE A 112 2.54 14.04 8.19
CA ILE A 112 1.91 13.57 6.94
C ILE A 112 0.50 13.04 7.21
N TRP A 113 0.30 12.24 8.27
CA TRP A 113 -1.04 11.78 8.63
C TRP A 113 -1.98 12.93 8.98
N ILE A 114 -1.55 13.86 9.84
CA ILE A 114 -2.36 15.05 10.17
C ILE A 114 -2.73 15.80 8.90
N PHE A 115 -1.75 16.04 8.02
CA PHE A 115 -1.97 16.72 6.75
C PHE A 115 -3.03 16.02 5.91
N ILE A 116 -2.94 14.70 5.73
CA ILE A 116 -3.92 13.91 4.97
C ILE A 116 -5.32 14.00 5.60
N PHE A 117 -5.44 13.81 6.92
CA PHE A 117 -6.73 13.89 7.60
C PHE A 117 -7.36 15.27 7.50
N VAL A 118 -6.59 16.33 7.71
CA VAL A 118 -7.06 17.72 7.57
C VAL A 118 -7.46 17.99 6.12
N PHE A 119 -6.62 17.61 5.15
CA PHE A 119 -6.89 17.78 3.72
C PHE A 119 -8.23 17.13 3.33
N ILE A 120 -8.44 15.86 3.69
CA ILE A 120 -9.67 15.13 3.36
C ILE A 120 -10.88 15.68 4.11
N THR A 121 -10.72 16.04 5.39
CA THR A 121 -11.82 16.59 6.19
C THR A 121 -12.28 17.93 5.64
N VAL A 122 -11.35 18.83 5.32
CA VAL A 122 -11.69 20.14 4.75
C VAL A 122 -12.29 19.97 3.34
N TYR A 123 -11.74 19.08 2.53
CA TYR A 123 -12.31 18.75 1.22
C TYR A 123 -13.75 18.24 1.34
N SER A 124 -14.03 17.35 2.29
CA SER A 124 -15.37 16.81 2.55
C SER A 124 -16.35 17.87 3.07
N ILE A 125 -15.94 18.69 4.04
CA ILE A 125 -16.79 19.75 4.64
C ILE A 125 -17.07 20.86 3.62
N SER A 126 -16.17 21.09 2.67
CA SER A 126 -16.37 22.07 1.61
C SER A 126 -17.48 21.72 0.62
N GLY A 127 -18.18 20.60 0.82
CA GLY A 127 -19.32 20.16 0.02
C GLY A 127 -18.95 19.23 -1.13
N CYS A 128 -17.74 18.67 -1.12
CA CYS A 128 -17.36 17.63 -2.07
C CYS A 128 -17.31 16.25 -1.43
N LEU A 129 -18.30 15.41 -1.76
CA LEU A 129 -18.47 14.09 -1.18
C LEU A 129 -18.14 13.02 -2.21
N LYS A 130 -17.31 12.07 -1.80
CA LYS A 130 -17.03 10.87 -2.60
C LYS A 130 -18.20 9.91 -2.46
N THR A 131 -18.72 9.42 -3.58
CA THR A 131 -19.82 8.45 -3.63
C THR A 131 -19.48 7.34 -4.61
N PHE A 132 -20.25 6.25 -4.59
CA PHE A 132 -20.10 5.10 -5.46
C PHE A 132 -21.31 4.97 -6.38
N SER A 133 -21.07 4.82 -7.69
CA SER A 133 -22.10 4.57 -8.69
C SER A 133 -22.40 3.07 -8.77
N PRO A 134 -23.59 2.58 -8.38
CA PRO A 134 -23.92 1.17 -8.49
C PRO A 134 -24.04 0.70 -9.94
N THR A 135 -24.45 1.58 -10.85
CA THR A 135 -24.60 1.25 -12.29
C THR A 135 -23.28 1.38 -13.04
N GLY A 136 -22.46 2.34 -12.64
CA GLY A 136 -21.18 2.61 -13.27
C GLY A 136 -20.03 1.77 -12.73
N PHE A 137 -20.13 1.25 -11.51
CA PHE A 137 -19.02 0.60 -10.80
C PHE A 137 -17.79 1.51 -10.71
N PHE A 138 -17.97 2.77 -10.37
CA PHE A 138 -16.86 3.67 -10.06
C PHE A 138 -17.18 4.55 -8.87
N MET A 139 -16.11 4.99 -8.19
CA MET A 139 -16.21 6.08 -7.24
C MET A 139 -16.06 7.41 -7.97
N TYR A 140 -16.89 8.38 -7.60
CA TYR A 140 -16.83 9.73 -8.14
C TYR A 140 -17.09 10.76 -7.05
N ASN A 141 -16.69 11.99 -7.31
CA ASN A 141 -16.88 13.11 -6.40
C ASN A 141 -18.10 13.93 -6.81
N LEU A 142 -19.07 14.05 -5.92
CA LEU A 142 -20.20 14.98 -6.01
C LEU A 142 -19.80 16.25 -5.26
N CYS A 143 -19.44 17.30 -5.99
CA CYS A 143 -19.15 18.60 -5.39
C CYS A 143 -20.31 19.59 -5.61
N SER A 144 -20.76 20.24 -4.52
CA SER A 144 -21.64 21.41 -4.57
C SER A 144 -20.90 22.65 -5.09
N SER A 145 -21.61 23.78 -5.25
CA SER A 145 -21.08 25.03 -5.81
C SER A 145 -19.67 25.38 -5.28
N PRO A 146 -18.71 25.67 -6.18
CA PRO A 146 -17.32 25.80 -5.78
C PRO A 146 -17.06 27.03 -4.92
N ASN A 147 -16.53 26.82 -3.72
CA ASN A 147 -15.91 27.87 -2.93
C ASN A 147 -14.38 27.90 -3.14
N PHE A 148 -13.73 28.96 -2.66
CA PHE A 148 -12.27 29.14 -2.82
C PHE A 148 -11.47 27.97 -2.24
N LEU A 149 -11.80 27.52 -1.02
CA LEU A 149 -11.10 26.42 -0.34
C LEU A 149 -11.22 25.12 -1.13
N MET A 150 -12.43 24.77 -1.59
CA MET A 150 -12.68 23.57 -2.39
C MET A 150 -11.87 23.60 -3.68
N ASN A 151 -11.83 24.75 -4.37
CA ASN A 151 -11.02 24.91 -5.57
C ASN A 151 -9.51 24.73 -5.27
N PHE A 152 -9.01 25.32 -4.19
CA PHE A 152 -7.61 25.15 -3.78
C PHE A 152 -7.26 23.68 -3.53
N PHE A 153 -8.04 22.98 -2.70
CA PHE A 153 -7.77 21.58 -2.38
C PHE A 153 -7.99 20.65 -3.58
N ARG A 154 -8.95 20.95 -4.46
CA ARG A 154 -9.15 20.22 -5.71
C ARG A 154 -7.94 20.36 -6.64
N MET A 155 -7.44 21.58 -6.82
CA MET A 155 -6.24 21.83 -7.64
C MET A 155 -5.01 21.16 -7.01
N TRP A 156 -4.82 21.29 -5.70
CA TRP A 156 -3.73 20.62 -4.99
C TRP A 156 -3.80 19.11 -5.17
N GLY A 157 -4.97 18.50 -4.98
CA GLY A 157 -5.18 17.06 -5.17
C GLY A 157 -4.84 16.62 -6.59
N TYR A 158 -5.32 17.36 -7.59
CA TYR A 158 -5.01 17.11 -9.00
C TYR A 158 -3.51 17.22 -9.31
N TYR A 159 -2.84 18.27 -8.83
CA TYR A 159 -1.40 18.45 -9.03
C TYR A 159 -0.60 17.37 -8.30
N ALA A 160 -0.96 17.06 -7.06
CA ALA A 160 -0.28 16.03 -6.28
C ALA A 160 -0.43 14.65 -6.94
N SER A 161 -1.63 14.24 -7.33
CA SER A 161 -1.87 12.95 -7.96
C SER A 161 -1.23 12.83 -9.34
N THR A 162 -1.09 13.92 -10.08
CA THR A 162 -0.54 13.88 -11.45
C THR A 162 0.98 13.97 -11.46
N TYR A 163 1.56 14.92 -10.71
CA TYR A 163 2.99 15.23 -10.83
C TYR A 163 3.86 14.50 -9.80
N LEU A 164 3.31 14.12 -8.64
CA LEU A 164 4.11 13.46 -7.62
C LEU A 164 4.53 12.04 -8.04
N PRO A 165 3.64 11.18 -8.57
CA PRO A 165 4.02 9.87 -9.11
C PRO A 165 5.07 9.94 -10.23
N ALA A 166 4.89 10.85 -11.19
CA ALA A 166 5.88 11.10 -12.23
C ALA A 166 7.24 11.54 -11.66
N ALA A 167 7.25 12.45 -10.67
CA ALA A 167 8.48 12.87 -10.00
C ALA A 167 9.15 11.72 -9.23
N MET A 168 8.37 10.83 -8.60
CA MET A 168 8.91 9.62 -7.95
C MET A 168 9.58 8.70 -8.97
N LEU A 169 8.96 8.47 -10.13
CA LEU A 169 9.50 7.61 -11.18
C LEU A 169 10.81 8.19 -11.75
N LEU A 170 10.86 9.50 -12.00
CA LEU A 170 12.08 10.20 -12.41
C LEU A 170 13.20 10.08 -11.34
N ALA A 171 12.86 10.20 -10.06
CA ALA A 171 13.82 10.02 -8.97
C ALA A 171 14.36 8.58 -8.93
N TYR A 172 13.52 7.55 -9.11
CA TYR A 172 13.99 6.16 -9.21
C TYR A 172 14.87 5.92 -10.44
N PHE A 173 14.54 6.52 -11.58
CA PHE A 173 15.37 6.45 -12.77
C PHE A 173 16.75 7.08 -12.54
N ALA A 174 16.80 8.25 -11.89
CA ALA A 174 18.05 8.90 -11.51
C ALA A 174 18.88 8.05 -10.52
N ILE A 175 18.23 7.45 -9.51
CA ILE A 175 18.88 6.51 -8.58
C ILE A 175 19.43 5.31 -9.34
N TYR A 176 18.65 4.73 -10.26
CA TYR A 176 19.07 3.59 -11.06
C TYR A 176 20.31 3.91 -11.91
N ILE A 177 20.31 5.04 -12.61
CA ILE A 177 21.48 5.54 -13.37
C ILE A 177 22.69 5.66 -12.44
N ARG A 178 22.55 6.36 -11.30
CA ARG A 178 23.66 6.55 -10.37
C ARG A 178 24.21 5.22 -9.85
N VAL A 179 23.34 4.29 -9.47
CA VAL A 179 23.73 2.95 -9.02
C VAL A 179 24.39 2.15 -10.14
N ARG A 180 23.95 2.31 -11.39
CA ARG A 180 24.52 1.61 -12.55
C ARG A 180 25.90 2.16 -12.92
N TYR A 181 26.07 3.48 -12.98
CA TYR A 181 27.35 4.07 -13.39
C TYR A 181 28.38 4.07 -12.26
N PHE A 182 28.03 4.59 -11.09
CA PHE A 182 28.98 4.78 -9.98
C PHE A 182 29.44 3.45 -9.34
N VAL A 183 28.54 2.46 -9.28
CA VAL A 183 28.84 1.20 -8.57
C VAL A 183 29.36 0.13 -9.54
N ASN A 184 29.25 0.30 -10.85
CA ASN A 184 29.82 -0.66 -11.82
C ASN A 184 31.30 -0.38 -12.10
N THR A 185 31.74 0.87 -11.99
CA THR A 185 33.16 1.25 -12.07
C THR A 185 33.96 0.76 -10.86
N ASN A 186 33.39 0.84 -9.64
CA ASN A 186 34.05 0.38 -8.41
C ASN A 186 33.91 -1.14 -8.16
N LEU A 187 33.32 -1.90 -9.10
CA LEU A 187 32.95 -3.30 -8.88
C LEU A 187 34.14 -4.26 -8.82
N PHE A 188 35.26 -3.91 -9.48
CA PHE A 188 36.42 -4.78 -9.58
C PHE A 188 37.18 -4.94 -8.25
N GLN A 189 36.94 -4.09 -7.26
CA GLN A 189 37.61 -4.13 -5.95
C GLN A 189 36.71 -4.56 -4.78
N MET A 190 35.43 -4.89 -5.01
CA MET A 190 34.50 -5.18 -3.91
C MET A 190 34.62 -6.60 -3.34
N SER A 191 34.57 -6.68 -2.00
CA SER A 191 34.49 -7.91 -1.21
C SER A 191 33.18 -8.68 -1.46
N SER A 192 33.15 -9.96 -1.08
CA SER A 192 31.93 -10.81 -1.20
C SER A 192 30.74 -10.26 -0.40
N ILE A 193 31.00 -9.64 0.76
CA ILE A 193 29.97 -9.04 1.63
C ILE A 193 29.29 -7.84 0.95
N GLU A 194 30.09 -7.00 0.29
CA GLU A 194 29.58 -5.84 -0.43
C GLU A 194 28.74 -6.24 -1.66
N LYS A 195 29.11 -7.33 -2.33
CA LYS A 195 28.32 -7.90 -3.44
C LYS A 195 26.91 -8.29 -2.98
N GLU A 196 26.77 -8.96 -1.84
CA GLU A 196 25.46 -9.32 -1.28
C GLU A 196 24.66 -8.10 -0.82
N ARG A 197 25.31 -7.07 -0.25
CA ARG A 197 24.65 -5.80 0.08
C ARG A 197 24.12 -5.12 -1.19
N LYS A 198 24.92 -5.06 -2.26
CA LYS A 198 24.52 -4.48 -3.55
C LYS A 198 23.34 -5.23 -4.18
N LYS A 199 23.34 -6.57 -4.12
CA LYS A 199 22.22 -7.39 -4.61
C LYS A 199 20.93 -7.06 -3.86
N ARG A 200 21.01 -6.90 -2.53
CA ARG A 200 19.86 -6.46 -1.71
C ARG A 200 19.38 -5.06 -2.09
N GLU A 201 20.29 -4.10 -2.25
CA GLU A 201 19.93 -2.73 -2.63
C GLU A 201 19.25 -2.68 -4.01
N LYS A 202 19.76 -3.41 -5.01
CA LYS A 202 19.11 -3.54 -6.32
C LYS A 202 17.70 -4.13 -6.23
N SER A 203 17.53 -5.18 -5.42
CA SER A 203 16.23 -5.82 -5.20
C SER A 203 15.21 -4.84 -4.62
N VAL A 204 15.62 -4.06 -3.62
CA VAL A 204 14.78 -3.04 -2.98
C VAL A 204 14.44 -1.89 -3.93
N LEU A 205 15.39 -1.45 -4.76
CA LEU A 205 15.16 -0.43 -5.77
C LEU A 205 14.18 -0.91 -6.84
N LEU A 206 14.35 -2.13 -7.33
CA LEU A 206 13.44 -2.73 -8.30
C LEU A 206 12.02 -2.83 -7.72
N GLN A 207 11.91 -3.28 -6.47
CA GLN A 207 10.63 -3.30 -5.76
C GLN A 207 9.95 -1.93 -5.77
N ALA A 208 10.67 -0.88 -5.40
CA ALA A 208 10.07 0.43 -5.24
C ALA A 208 9.72 1.07 -6.60
N PHE A 209 10.54 0.80 -7.62
CA PHE A 209 10.25 1.12 -9.01
C PHE A 209 8.97 0.44 -9.50
N LEU A 210 8.79 -0.86 -9.22
CA LEU A 210 7.58 -1.59 -9.58
C LEU A 210 6.35 -1.02 -8.89
N ILE A 211 6.42 -0.77 -7.57
CA ILE A 211 5.31 -0.16 -6.82
C ILE A 211 4.91 1.19 -7.42
N CYS A 212 5.87 2.07 -7.69
CA CYS A 212 5.58 3.37 -8.29
C CYS A 212 5.06 3.26 -9.73
N GLY A 213 5.62 2.35 -10.54
CA GLY A 213 5.15 2.11 -11.91
C GLY A 213 3.70 1.63 -11.94
N PHE A 214 3.30 0.78 -11.00
CA PHE A 214 1.89 0.36 -10.92
C PHE A 214 0.97 1.46 -10.40
N LEU A 215 1.40 2.31 -9.46
CA LEU A 215 0.65 3.49 -9.02
C LEU A 215 0.40 4.44 -10.20
N GLU A 216 1.45 4.78 -10.96
CA GLU A 216 1.34 5.63 -12.15
C GLU A 216 0.39 5.01 -13.19
N LEU A 217 0.53 3.71 -13.46
CA LEU A 217 -0.32 3.01 -14.42
C LEU A 217 -1.80 3.07 -14.00
N GLN A 218 -2.08 2.95 -12.71
CA GLN A 218 -3.44 3.05 -12.17
C GLN A 218 -3.98 4.48 -12.30
N ASP A 219 -3.18 5.50 -11.98
CA ASP A 219 -3.58 6.90 -12.09
C ASP A 219 -3.87 7.28 -13.55
N LEU A 220 -3.00 6.85 -14.48
CA LEU A 220 -3.23 7.01 -15.92
C LEU A 220 -4.51 6.29 -16.36
N ALA A 221 -4.75 5.08 -15.86
CA ALA A 221 -5.98 4.35 -16.15
C ALA A 221 -7.22 5.13 -15.67
N PHE A 222 -7.22 5.68 -14.46
CA PHE A 222 -8.32 6.50 -13.94
C PHE A 222 -8.53 7.81 -14.70
N ILE A 223 -7.46 8.42 -15.22
CA ILE A 223 -7.55 9.69 -15.96
C ILE A 223 -8.03 9.48 -17.40
N TYR A 224 -7.51 8.47 -18.08
CA TYR A 224 -7.70 8.30 -19.52
C TYR A 224 -8.84 7.37 -19.89
N ILE A 225 -9.05 6.28 -19.15
CA ILE A 225 -10.08 5.29 -19.54
C ILE A 225 -11.50 5.87 -19.49
N PRO A 226 -11.92 6.67 -18.49
CA PRO A 226 -13.25 7.28 -18.49
C PRO A 226 -13.50 8.25 -19.65
N LYS A 227 -12.45 8.70 -20.35
CA LYS A 227 -12.57 9.60 -21.51
C LYS A 227 -12.81 8.84 -22.83
N ILE A 228 -12.67 7.51 -22.83
CA ILE A 228 -12.92 6.70 -24.01
C ILE A 228 -14.44 6.60 -24.19
N PRO A 229 -15.00 7.11 -25.31
CA PRO A 229 -16.44 7.03 -25.57
C PRO A 229 -16.81 5.60 -25.97
N VAL A 230 -17.11 4.79 -24.96
CA VAL A 230 -17.63 3.42 -25.11
C VAL A 230 -19.06 3.38 -24.60
N GLU A 231 -19.97 2.89 -25.44
CA GLU A 231 -21.38 2.76 -25.10
C GLU A 231 -21.72 1.33 -24.66
N GLY A 232 -22.81 1.20 -23.90
CA GLY A 232 -23.36 -0.10 -23.49
C GLY A 232 -22.47 -0.90 -22.54
N GLN A 233 -22.39 -2.20 -22.76
CA GLN A 233 -21.73 -3.17 -21.86
C GLN A 233 -20.20 -2.97 -21.74
N TRP A 234 -19.57 -2.34 -22.74
CA TRP A 234 -18.12 -2.09 -22.72
C TRP A 234 -17.71 -1.05 -21.68
N SER A 235 -18.55 -0.04 -21.45
CA SER A 235 -18.32 0.97 -20.40
C SER A 235 -18.30 0.32 -19.02
N TYR A 236 -19.22 -0.61 -18.78
CA TYR A 236 -19.29 -1.42 -17.57
C TYR A 236 -18.01 -2.25 -17.39
N LEU A 237 -17.60 -3.00 -18.42
CA LEU A 237 -16.42 -3.88 -18.34
C LEU A 237 -15.14 -3.08 -18.04
N LEU A 238 -14.99 -1.92 -18.67
CA LEU A 238 -13.84 -1.05 -18.46
C LEU A 238 -13.77 -0.54 -17.02
N THR A 239 -14.90 -0.07 -16.50
CA THR A 239 -14.93 0.48 -15.14
C THR A 239 -14.80 -0.61 -14.08
N PHE A 240 -15.42 -1.77 -14.30
CA PHE A 240 -15.19 -2.96 -13.51
C PHE A 240 -13.69 -3.32 -13.47
N THR A 241 -13.03 -3.37 -14.64
CA THR A 241 -11.60 -3.69 -14.74
C THR A 241 -10.73 -2.67 -13.99
N ILE A 242 -11.05 -1.37 -14.07
CA ILE A 242 -10.35 -0.32 -13.33
C ILE A 242 -10.47 -0.51 -11.82
N ASN A 243 -11.67 -0.80 -11.30
CA ASN A 243 -11.81 -1.01 -9.86
C ASN A 243 -11.05 -2.25 -9.39
N TRP A 244 -11.10 -3.33 -10.16
CA TRP A 244 -10.34 -4.55 -9.86
C TRP A 244 -8.84 -4.31 -9.90
N SER A 245 -8.34 -3.51 -10.86
CA SER A 245 -6.92 -3.16 -10.89
C SER A 245 -6.51 -2.38 -9.64
N GLY A 246 -7.37 -1.51 -9.11
CA GLY A 246 -7.14 -0.84 -7.82
C GLY A 246 -7.11 -1.78 -6.62
N ILE A 247 -8.03 -2.76 -6.55
CA ILE A 247 -8.01 -3.78 -5.50
C ILE A 247 -6.74 -4.62 -5.55
N LEU A 248 -6.34 -5.03 -6.77
CA LEU A 248 -5.12 -5.79 -7.00
C LEU A 248 -3.88 -4.96 -6.61
N LEU A 249 -3.88 -3.66 -6.91
CA LEU A 249 -2.76 -2.79 -6.59
C LEU A 249 -2.51 -2.71 -5.08
N ASN A 250 -3.56 -2.57 -4.28
CA ASN A 250 -3.47 -2.58 -2.81
C ASN A 250 -2.95 -3.92 -2.25
N SER A 251 -2.88 -4.96 -3.08
CA SER A 251 -2.27 -6.25 -2.76
C SER A 251 -0.86 -6.42 -3.34
N MET A 252 -0.42 -5.57 -4.27
CA MET A 252 0.91 -5.67 -4.87
C MET A 252 2.03 -5.30 -3.90
N SER A 253 1.85 -4.27 -3.07
CA SER A 253 2.83 -3.85 -2.06
C SER A 253 3.36 -5.02 -1.21
N PRO A 254 2.51 -5.83 -0.54
CA PRO A 254 2.97 -6.98 0.23
C PRO A 254 3.51 -8.12 -0.65
N ILE A 255 2.94 -8.36 -1.83
CA ILE A 255 3.44 -9.41 -2.75
C ILE A 255 4.88 -9.09 -3.18
N ILE A 256 5.15 -7.86 -3.55
CA ILE A 256 6.48 -7.41 -3.95
C ILE A 256 7.44 -7.51 -2.73
N LEU A 257 7.01 -7.11 -1.54
CA LEU A 257 7.82 -7.29 -0.32
C LEU A 257 8.17 -8.76 -0.05
N PHE A 258 7.20 -9.67 -0.19
CA PHE A 258 7.44 -11.10 0.02
C PHE A 258 8.41 -11.72 -0.99
N ASN A 259 8.41 -11.25 -2.23
CA ASN A 259 9.28 -11.78 -3.28
C ASN A 259 10.70 -11.20 -3.22
N PHE A 260 10.83 -9.90 -2.94
CA PHE A 260 12.10 -9.19 -3.10
C PHE A 260 12.86 -8.96 -1.78
N ASN A 261 12.20 -9.08 -0.62
CA ASN A 261 12.83 -8.92 0.69
C ASN A 261 13.05 -10.28 1.38
N LYS A 262 14.30 -10.76 1.37
CA LYS A 262 14.70 -12.04 1.98
C LYS A 262 14.29 -12.15 3.45
N GLU A 263 14.44 -11.08 4.24
CA GLU A 263 14.13 -11.11 5.68
C GLU A 263 12.62 -11.33 5.91
N ILE A 264 11.77 -10.66 5.12
CA ILE A 264 10.32 -10.85 5.17
C ILE A 264 9.95 -12.25 4.65
N ALA A 265 10.57 -12.70 3.56
CA ALA A 265 10.33 -14.03 2.99
C ALA A 265 10.70 -15.17 3.95
N GLU A 266 11.82 -15.05 4.66
CA GLU A 266 12.24 -15.99 5.71
C GLU A 266 11.27 -15.94 6.90
N GLY A 267 10.84 -14.75 7.31
CA GLY A 267 9.80 -14.59 8.32
C GLY A 267 8.48 -15.27 7.94
N LEU A 268 8.08 -15.19 6.66
CA LEU A 268 6.92 -15.88 6.12
C LEU A 268 7.09 -17.40 6.15
N LYS A 269 8.23 -17.91 5.68
CA LYS A 269 8.55 -19.35 5.71
C LYS A 269 8.50 -19.91 7.12
N LYS A 270 9.07 -19.17 8.09
CA LYS A 270 9.03 -19.55 9.50
C LYS A 270 7.59 -19.56 10.03
N LEU A 271 6.80 -18.53 9.74
CA LEU A 271 5.41 -18.45 10.20
C LEU A 271 4.53 -19.58 9.62
N ILE A 272 4.72 -19.93 8.35
CA ILE A 272 4.02 -21.04 7.71
C ILE A 272 4.52 -22.39 8.27
N GLY A 273 5.84 -22.56 8.38
CA GLY A 273 6.47 -23.77 8.90
C GLY A 273 6.05 -24.08 10.34
N ASP A 274 6.08 -23.09 11.23
CA ASP A 274 5.66 -23.21 12.62
C ASP A 274 4.18 -23.66 12.72
N ASN A 275 3.30 -23.08 11.89
CA ASN A 275 1.88 -23.44 11.87
C ASN A 275 1.61 -24.85 11.34
N ILE A 276 2.35 -25.27 10.31
CA ILE A 276 2.24 -26.63 9.77
C ILE A 276 2.71 -27.65 10.82
N LEU A 277 3.85 -27.39 11.47
CA LEU A 277 4.41 -28.24 12.52
C LEU A 277 3.48 -28.35 13.74
N GLN A 278 2.86 -27.26 14.19
CA GLN A 278 1.86 -27.29 15.27
C GLN A 278 0.61 -28.09 14.89
N ARG A 279 0.20 -28.04 13.62
CA ARG A 279 -0.97 -28.80 13.15
C ARG A 279 -0.68 -30.28 13.07
N PHE A 280 0.55 -30.68 12.74
CA PHE A 280 0.95 -32.09 12.80
C PHE A 280 1.09 -32.61 14.23
N SER A 281 1.67 -31.85 15.16
CA SER A 281 1.82 -32.32 16.56
C SER A 281 0.49 -32.49 17.30
N SER A 282 -0.52 -31.68 16.97
CA SER A 282 -1.87 -31.80 17.52
C SER A 282 -2.65 -33.00 16.97
N VAL A 283 -2.43 -33.40 15.72
CA VAL A 283 -3.02 -34.63 15.16
C VAL A 283 -2.41 -35.89 15.79
N THR A 284 -1.11 -35.91 16.06
CA THR A 284 -0.45 -37.07 16.69
C THR A 284 -0.91 -37.29 18.13
N HIS A 285 -1.27 -36.23 18.86
CA HIS A 285 -1.77 -36.33 20.24
C HIS A 285 -3.21 -36.85 20.34
N VAL A 286 -4.03 -36.69 19.30
CA VAL A 286 -5.39 -37.25 19.27
C VAL A 286 -5.35 -38.78 19.10
N HIS A 287 -4.37 -39.31 18.34
CA HIS A 287 -4.21 -40.76 18.20
C HIS A 287 -3.69 -41.44 19.47
N SER A 288 -2.88 -40.77 20.30
CA SER A 288 -2.38 -41.38 21.53
C SER A 288 -3.43 -41.44 22.64
N ILE A 289 -4.42 -40.53 22.67
CA ILE A 289 -5.51 -40.56 23.67
C ILE A 289 -6.55 -41.64 23.34
N GLN A 290 -6.76 -41.95 22.05
CA GLN A 290 -7.75 -42.95 21.64
C GLN A 290 -7.24 -44.41 21.80
N GLN A 291 -5.93 -44.63 21.90
CA GLN A 291 -5.39 -45.95 22.25
C GLN A 291 -5.49 -46.25 23.75
N THR A 292 -5.45 -45.24 24.62
CA THR A 292 -5.55 -45.46 26.08
C THR A 292 -6.97 -45.77 26.55
N SER A 293 -8.01 -45.35 25.82
CA SER A 293 -9.41 -45.64 26.17
C SER A 293 -9.95 -46.99 25.66
N MET A 294 -9.24 -47.67 24.75
CA MET A 294 -9.60 -49.04 24.34
C MET A 294 -8.99 -50.12 25.24
N GLN A 295 -7.91 -49.84 25.98
CA GLN A 295 -7.32 -50.80 26.91
C GLN A 295 -8.03 -50.85 28.28
N SER A 296 -8.83 -49.84 28.63
CA SER A 296 -9.59 -49.84 29.89
C SER A 296 -10.97 -50.53 29.80
N ALA A 297 -11.31 -51.13 28.66
CA ALA A 297 -12.57 -51.85 28.45
C ALA A 297 -12.41 -53.38 28.37
N GLN A 298 -11.21 -53.90 28.68
CA GLN A 298 -10.91 -55.34 28.71
C GLN A 298 -10.60 -55.88 30.12
N HIS A 299 -10.95 -55.13 31.17
CA HIS A 299 -10.93 -55.61 32.55
C HIS A 299 -12.26 -55.38 33.24
#